data_AF-A0A7V4GX70-F1
#
_entry.id   AF-A0A7V4GX70-F1
#
_cell.length_a   1.000
_cell.length_b   1.000
_cell.length_c   1.000
_cell.angle_alpha   90.00
_cell.angle_beta   90.00
_cell.angle_gamma   90.00
#
_symmetry.space_group_name_H-M   'P 1'
#
loop_
_entity.id
_entity.type
_entity.pdbx_description
1 polymer ?
#
loop_
_entity_poly.entity_id
_entity_poly.type
_entity_poly.pdbx_seq_one_letter_code
_entity_poly.pdbx_strand_id
1 'polypeptide(L)'
;HDVLIVLGLYSLLYGIMPFSLEIDQAFIAAILTVVGYSINDTVVVYDRIREWRKLYPKREPIDVFNGAINSTLSRTFNTSMTTFLVVLIIFLFGGVVIKGFVFALLIGIFVGTYSSVFVAAPVAFDFLRIEEKRRERKMQK
;
A
#
# COMPACT_ATOMS: atom_id res chain seq x y z
N HIS A 1 -1.01 -1.61 10.15
CA HIS A 1 -1.97 -0.51 10.00
C HIS A 1 -3.13 -0.95 9.09
N ASP A 2 -2.85 -1.32 7.85
CA ASP A 2 -3.90 -1.60 6.84
C ASP A 2 -4.85 -2.74 7.26
N VAL A 3 -4.31 -3.85 7.79
CA VAL A 3 -5.10 -4.98 8.33
C VAL A 3 -5.95 -4.57 9.53
N LEU A 4 -5.46 -3.68 10.39
CA LEU A 4 -6.21 -3.19 11.55
C LEU A 4 -7.40 -2.34 11.12
N ILE A 5 -7.25 -1.55 10.05
CA ILE A 5 -8.37 -0.79 9.47
C ILE A 5 -9.42 -1.73 8.89
N VAL A 6 -9.01 -2.77 8.15
CA VAL A 6 -9.94 -3.76 7.60
C VAL A 6 -10.70 -4.46 8.74
N LEU A 7 -9.99 -4.94 9.77
CA LEU A 7 -10.60 -5.58 10.95
C LEU A 7 -11.53 -4.63 11.71
N GLY A 8 -11.12 -3.37 11.90
CA GLY A 8 -11.94 -2.36 12.56
C GLY A 8 -13.23 -2.06 11.81
N LEU A 9 -13.16 -1.88 10.49
CA LEU A 9 -14.34 -1.70 9.64
C LEU A 9 -15.24 -2.94 9.63
N TYR A 10 -14.65 -4.13 9.58
CA TYR A 10 -15.40 -5.39 9.67
C TYR A 10 -16.17 -5.50 10.98
N SER A 11 -15.52 -5.18 12.10
CA SER A 11 -16.13 -5.22 13.42
C SER A 11 -17.22 -4.14 13.59
N LEU A 12 -17.02 -2.94 13.04
CA LEU A 12 -17.97 -1.83 13.16
C LEU A 12 -19.22 -2.04 12.30
N LEU A 13 -19.06 -2.66 11.13
CA LEU A 13 -20.16 -2.86 10.18
C LEU A 13 -20.87 -4.20 10.35
N TYR A 14 -20.37 -5.04 11.26
CA TYR A 14 -20.99 -6.31 11.62
C TYR A 14 -22.43 -6.09 12.10
N GLY A 15 -23.40 -6.75 11.43
CA GLY A 15 -24.82 -6.63 11.74
C GLY A 15 -25.54 -5.41 11.14
N ILE A 16 -24.82 -4.47 10.51
CA ILE A 16 -25.41 -3.32 9.80
C ILE A 16 -25.56 -3.64 8.30
N MET A 17 -24.60 -4.36 7.74
CA MET A 17 -24.58 -4.69 6.31
C MET A 17 -25.58 -5.81 5.97
N PRO A 18 -26.17 -5.80 4.75
CA PRO A 18 -27.15 -6.81 4.32
C PRO A 18 -26.53 -8.19 3.97
N PHE A 19 -25.26 -8.41 4.32
CA PHE A 19 -24.51 -9.63 4.06
C PHE A 19 -23.65 -10.00 5.27
N SER A 20 -23.30 -11.28 5.41
CA SER A 20 -22.52 -11.77 6.54
C SER A 20 -21.09 -11.24 6.48
N LEU A 21 -20.65 -10.64 7.58
CA LEU A 21 -19.28 -10.22 7.83
C LEU A 21 -18.62 -11.18 8.83
N GLU A 22 -18.70 -12.47 8.53
CA GLU A 22 -18.10 -13.51 9.38
C GLU A 22 -16.59 -13.61 9.15
N ILE A 23 -15.87 -13.95 10.23
CA ILE A 23 -14.45 -14.26 10.17
C ILE A 23 -14.33 -15.75 9.84
N ASP A 24 -14.38 -16.07 8.56
CA ASP A 24 -14.26 -17.42 8.02
C ASP A 24 -12.92 -17.63 7.30
N GLN A 25 -12.73 -18.80 6.68
CA GLN A 25 -11.52 -19.10 5.94
C GLN A 25 -11.33 -18.16 4.73
N ALA A 26 -12.42 -17.72 4.09
CA ALA A 26 -12.37 -16.78 2.98
C ALA A 26 -11.87 -15.41 3.48
N PHE A 27 -12.36 -14.92 4.61
CA PHE A 27 -11.88 -13.70 5.24
C PHE A 27 -10.36 -13.75 5.52
N ILE A 28 -9.86 -14.85 6.07
CA ILE A 28 -8.40 -15.01 6.30
C ILE A 28 -7.63 -14.92 4.98
N ALA A 29 -8.13 -15.57 3.90
CA ALA A 29 -7.52 -15.46 2.58
C ALA A 29 -7.53 -14.03 2.03
N ALA A 30 -8.60 -13.26 2.27
CA ALA A 30 -8.67 -11.86 1.89
C ALA A 30 -7.61 -11.02 2.62
N ILE A 31 -7.47 -11.20 3.93
CA ILE A 31 -6.45 -10.48 4.72
C ILE A 31 -5.04 -10.80 4.23
N LEU A 32 -4.72 -12.08 4.00
CA LEU A 32 -3.41 -12.48 3.46
C LEU A 32 -3.15 -11.83 2.09
N THR A 33 -4.18 -11.74 1.24
CA THR A 33 -4.08 -11.09 -0.07
C THR A 33 -3.80 -9.59 0.08
N VAL A 34 -4.51 -8.90 0.97
CA VAL A 34 -4.34 -7.47 1.25
C VAL A 34 -2.94 -7.17 1.80
N VAL A 35 -2.45 -8.01 2.71
CA VAL A 35 -1.09 -7.92 3.23
C VAL A 35 -0.07 -8.07 2.10
N GLY A 36 -0.25 -9.07 1.24
CA GLY A 36 0.61 -9.28 0.07
C GLY A 36 0.63 -8.06 -0.86
N TYR A 37 -0.54 -7.46 -1.12
CA TYR A 37 -0.66 -6.28 -1.99
C TYR A 37 0.06 -5.05 -1.42
N SER A 38 -0.18 -4.74 -0.13
CA SER A 38 0.43 -3.59 0.54
C SER A 38 1.95 -3.72 0.67
N ILE A 39 2.44 -4.92 1.02
CA ILE A 39 3.89 -5.17 1.12
C ILE A 39 4.54 -5.08 -0.26
N ASN A 40 3.95 -5.68 -1.29
CA ASN A 40 4.48 -5.66 -2.64
C ASN A 40 4.68 -4.22 -3.14
N ASP A 41 3.67 -3.36 -2.99
CA ASP A 41 3.77 -1.97 -3.45
C ASP A 41 4.85 -1.19 -2.68
N THR A 42 4.95 -1.41 -1.37
CA THR A 42 5.97 -0.79 -0.51
C THR A 42 7.39 -1.19 -0.93
N VAL A 43 7.63 -2.47 -1.20
CA VAL A 43 8.94 -2.98 -1.66
C VAL A 43 9.32 -2.36 -2.99
N VAL A 44 8.40 -2.29 -3.96
CA VAL A 44 8.65 -1.68 -5.27
C VAL A 44 9.04 -0.20 -5.15
N VAL A 45 8.39 0.55 -4.27
CA VAL A 45 8.72 1.96 -4.00
C VAL A 45 10.13 2.07 -3.39
N TYR A 46 10.43 1.29 -2.36
CA TYR A 46 11.74 1.32 -1.70
C TYR A 46 12.88 0.90 -2.61
N ASP A 47 12.69 -0.13 -3.43
CA ASP A 47 13.68 -0.58 -4.39
C ASP A 47 13.93 0.50 -5.45
N ARG A 48 12.89 1.19 -5.91
CA ARG A 48 13.07 2.30 -6.86
C ARG A 48 13.84 3.47 -6.26
N ILE A 49 13.59 3.82 -5.00
CA ILE A 49 14.35 4.88 -4.31
C ILE A 49 15.83 4.49 -4.22
N ARG A 50 16.12 3.23 -3.88
CA ARG A 50 17.49 2.69 -3.84
C ARG A 50 18.16 2.71 -5.21
N GLU A 51 17.43 2.36 -6.27
CA GLU A 51 17.92 2.39 -7.64
C GLU A 51 18.24 3.82 -8.10
N TRP A 52 17.32 4.77 -7.89
CA TRP A 52 17.53 6.17 -8.23
C TRP A 52 18.72 6.78 -7.49
N ARG A 53 18.95 6.40 -6.23
CA ARG A 53 20.11 6.86 -5.45
C ARG A 53 21.43 6.33 -6.02
N LYS A 54 21.44 5.13 -6.59
CA LYS A 54 22.61 4.55 -7.27
C LYS A 54 22.85 5.19 -8.65
N LEU A 55 21.80 5.45 -9.42
CA LEU A 55 21.88 6.04 -10.76
C LEU A 55 22.27 7.53 -10.73
N TYR A 56 21.81 8.27 -9.73
CA TYR A 56 22.02 9.72 -9.61
C TYR A 56 22.73 10.12 -8.31
N PRO A 57 23.98 9.68 -8.09
CA PRO A 57 24.68 9.87 -6.80
C PRO A 57 25.03 11.34 -6.50
N LYS A 58 25.03 12.21 -7.52
CA LYS A 58 25.34 13.65 -7.41
C LYS A 58 24.10 14.54 -7.29
N ARG A 59 22.89 14.00 -7.43
CA ARG A 59 21.64 14.77 -7.28
C ARG A 59 21.27 14.91 -5.81
N GLU A 60 20.59 16.00 -5.47
CA GLU A 60 20.01 16.16 -4.15
C GLU A 60 19.04 15.01 -3.86
N PRO A 61 18.96 14.51 -2.62
CA PRO A 61 18.08 13.40 -2.31
C PRO A 61 16.62 13.70 -2.58
N ILE A 62 16.21 14.97 -2.52
CA ILE A 62 14.84 15.36 -2.83
C ILE A 62 14.50 15.12 -4.30
N ASP A 63 15.44 15.37 -5.22
CA ASP A 63 15.26 15.12 -6.65
C ASP A 63 15.26 13.63 -6.95
N VAL A 64 16.16 12.88 -6.30
CA VAL A 64 16.23 11.42 -6.37
C VAL A 64 14.91 10.80 -5.89
N PHE A 65 14.40 11.30 -4.77
CA PHE A 65 13.18 10.84 -4.15
C PHE A 65 11.93 11.15 -4.99
N ASN A 66 11.77 12.41 -5.42
CA ASN A 66 10.65 12.82 -6.28
C ASN A 66 10.66 12.05 -7.60
N GLY A 67 11.83 11.84 -8.21
CA GLY A 67 11.97 11.05 -9.42
C GLY A 67 11.58 9.58 -9.20
N ALA A 68 12.02 8.98 -8.11
CA ALA A 68 11.68 7.61 -7.75
C ALA A 68 10.16 7.43 -7.54
N ILE A 69 9.55 8.27 -6.69
CA ILE A 69 8.11 8.23 -6.40
C ILE A 69 7.30 8.44 -7.67
N ASN A 70 7.62 9.44 -8.50
CA ASN A 70 6.86 9.69 -9.72
C ASN A 70 6.92 8.50 -10.70
N SER A 71 8.06 7.81 -10.76
CA SER A 71 8.24 6.63 -11.63
C SER A 71 7.52 5.38 -11.13
N THR A 72 7.33 5.21 -9.83
CA THR A 72 6.58 4.08 -9.26
C THR A 72 5.09 4.35 -9.13
N LEU A 73 4.71 5.60 -8.85
CA LEU A 73 3.33 6.01 -8.61
C LEU A 73 2.41 5.64 -9.77
N SER A 74 2.81 5.92 -11.01
CA SER A 74 1.99 5.57 -12.19
C SER A 74 1.77 4.06 -12.30
N ARG A 75 2.77 3.24 -11.94
CA ARG A 75 2.67 1.78 -11.99
C ARG A 75 1.79 1.24 -10.87
N THR A 76 2.06 1.64 -9.62
CA THR A 76 1.32 1.16 -8.44
C THR A 76 -0.13 1.63 -8.50
N PHE A 77 -0.38 2.87 -8.91
CA PHE A 77 -1.73 3.39 -9.11
C PHE A 77 -2.50 2.63 -10.20
N ASN A 78 -1.89 2.39 -11.37
CA ASN A 78 -2.58 1.65 -12.43
C ASN A 78 -2.90 0.20 -12.03
N THR A 79 -1.97 -0.47 -11.35
CA THR A 79 -2.16 -1.86 -10.91
C THR A 79 -3.25 -1.93 -9.84
N SER A 80 -3.23 -1.03 -8.85
CA SER A 80 -4.24 -0.98 -7.79
C SER A 80 -5.62 -0.59 -8.30
N MET A 81 -5.70 0.39 -9.19
CA MET A 81 -6.94 0.83 -9.81
C MET A 81 -7.60 -0.31 -10.61
N THR A 82 -6.83 -1.04 -11.41
CA THR A 82 -7.35 -2.16 -12.20
C THR A 82 -7.86 -3.30 -11.32
N THR A 83 -7.10 -3.70 -10.29
CA THR A 83 -7.57 -4.71 -9.32
C THR A 83 -8.79 -4.23 -8.54
N PHE A 84 -8.81 -2.97 -8.10
CA PHE A 84 -9.94 -2.37 -7.40
C PHE A 84 -11.21 -2.42 -8.25
N LEU A 85 -11.12 -2.07 -9.55
CA LEU A 85 -12.25 -2.14 -10.47
C LEU A 85 -12.78 -3.57 -10.63
N VAL A 86 -11.89 -4.56 -10.77
CA VAL A 86 -12.29 -5.98 -10.86
C VAL A 86 -13.03 -6.41 -9.58
N VAL A 87 -12.46 -6.12 -8.40
CA VAL A 87 -13.07 -6.46 -7.11
C VAL A 87 -14.39 -5.72 -6.91
N LEU A 88 -14.50 -4.47 -7.35
CA LEU A 88 -15.74 -3.69 -7.31
C LEU A 88 -16.84 -4.31 -8.17
N ILE A 89 -16.52 -4.75 -9.39
CA ILE A 89 -17.48 -5.45 -10.26
C ILE A 89 -17.95 -6.74 -9.58
N ILE A 90 -17.03 -7.52 -9.00
CA ILE A 90 -17.38 -8.74 -8.25
C ILE A 90 -18.24 -8.39 -7.04
N PHE A 91 -18.02 -7.26 -6.37
CA PHE A 91 -18.83 -6.86 -5.22
C PHE A 91 -20.26 -6.50 -5.61
N LEU A 92 -20.43 -5.78 -6.72
CA LEU A 92 -21.74 -5.35 -7.22
C LEU A 92 -22.56 -6.51 -7.77
N PHE A 93 -21.95 -7.37 -8.59
CA PHE A 93 -22.62 -8.46 -9.28
C PHE A 93 -22.50 -9.82 -8.59
N GLY A 94 -21.69 -9.91 -7.53
CA GLY A 94 -21.44 -11.16 -6.80
C GLY A 94 -22.58 -11.57 -5.87
N GLY A 95 -22.65 -12.87 -5.62
CA GLY A 95 -23.62 -13.46 -4.71
C GLY A 95 -23.34 -13.12 -3.25
N VAL A 96 -24.38 -13.19 -2.41
CA VAL A 96 -24.34 -12.79 -0.99
C VAL A 96 -23.28 -13.54 -0.18
N VAL A 97 -23.00 -14.80 -0.55
CA VAL A 97 -22.02 -15.68 0.11
C VAL A 97 -20.60 -15.12 0.02
N ILE A 98 -20.22 -14.51 -1.10
CA ILE A 98 -18.86 -13.98 -1.30
C ILE A 98 -18.74 -12.49 -0.97
N LYS A 99 -19.85 -11.81 -0.67
CA LYS A 99 -19.84 -10.35 -0.48
C LYS A 99 -18.97 -9.92 0.68
N GLY A 100 -18.96 -10.67 1.80
CA GLY A 100 -18.03 -10.42 2.90
C GLY A 100 -16.59 -10.48 2.42
N PHE A 101 -16.17 -11.61 1.86
CA PHE A 101 -14.83 -11.80 1.31
C PHE A 101 -14.38 -10.66 0.37
N VAL A 102 -15.23 -10.31 -0.60
CA VAL A 102 -14.94 -9.27 -1.60
C VAL A 102 -14.91 -7.89 -0.95
N PHE A 103 -15.74 -7.63 0.06
CA PHE A 103 -15.73 -6.41 0.84
C PHE A 103 -14.40 -6.23 1.60
N ALA A 104 -13.88 -7.29 2.21
CA ALA A 104 -12.57 -7.27 2.86
C ALA A 104 -11.44 -6.92 1.87
N LEU A 105 -11.46 -7.52 0.68
CA LEU A 105 -10.51 -7.20 -0.40
C LEU A 105 -10.64 -5.74 -0.86
N LEU A 106 -11.87 -5.25 -1.02
CA LEU A 106 -12.13 -3.90 -1.53
C LEU A 106 -11.59 -2.82 -0.59
N ILE A 107 -11.89 -2.94 0.70
CA ILE A 107 -11.34 -2.03 1.72
C ILE A 107 -9.82 -2.19 1.80
N GLY A 108 -9.32 -3.42 1.83
CA GLY A 108 -7.91 -3.68 2.01
C GLY A 108 -7.05 -3.17 0.86
N ILE A 109 -7.49 -3.32 -0.40
CA ILE A 109 -6.80 -2.75 -1.57
C ILE A 109 -6.86 -1.23 -1.48
N PHE A 110 -8.02 -0.64 -1.21
CA PHE A 110 -8.16 0.82 -1.12
C PHE A 110 -7.23 1.43 -0.06
N VAL A 111 -7.24 0.88 1.15
CA VAL A 111 -6.39 1.33 2.26
C VAL A 111 -4.92 1.02 1.99
N GLY A 112 -4.61 -0.16 1.46
CA GLY A 112 -3.24 -0.59 1.14
C GLY A 112 -2.57 0.28 0.09
N THR A 113 -3.30 0.63 -0.98
CA THR A 113 -2.81 1.54 -2.03
C THR A 113 -2.60 2.95 -1.49
N TYR A 114 -3.51 3.45 -0.66
CA TYR A 114 -3.31 4.75 -0.01
C TYR A 114 -2.08 4.72 0.91
N SER A 115 -1.94 3.67 1.72
CA SER A 115 -0.82 3.48 2.65
C SER A 115 0.53 3.41 1.92
N SER A 116 0.63 2.60 0.87
CA SER A 116 1.89 2.43 0.12
C SER A 116 2.32 3.71 -0.60
N VAL A 117 1.38 4.51 -1.12
CA VAL A 117 1.72 5.75 -1.83
C VAL A 117 1.98 6.91 -0.87
N PHE A 118 1.09 7.13 0.11
CA PHE A 118 1.10 8.34 0.93
C PHE A 118 1.83 8.17 2.26
N VAL A 119 2.04 6.95 2.76
CA VAL A 119 2.80 6.70 4.00
C VAL A 119 4.22 6.24 3.70
N ALA A 120 4.43 5.37 2.72
CA ALA A 120 5.79 4.90 2.41
C ALA A 120 6.69 6.00 1.84
N ALA A 121 6.12 6.95 1.09
CA ALA A 121 6.85 8.09 0.54
C ALA A 121 7.51 8.96 1.64
N PRO A 122 6.77 9.60 2.56
CA PRO A 122 7.38 10.44 3.60
C PRO A 122 8.34 9.67 4.50
N VAL A 123 8.03 8.40 4.82
CA VAL A 123 8.93 7.54 5.60
C VAL A 123 10.27 7.33 4.87
N ALA A 124 10.25 7.02 3.58
CA ALA A 124 11.48 6.84 2.82
C ALA A 124 12.26 8.16 2.62
N PHE A 125 11.58 9.29 2.53
CA PHE A 125 12.22 10.60 2.52
C PHE A 125 12.96 10.88 3.84
N ASP A 126 12.33 10.56 4.98
CA ASP A 126 12.97 10.71 6.29
C ASP A 126 14.23 9.82 6.43
N PHE A 127 14.18 8.59 5.92
CA PHE A 127 15.36 7.72 5.88
C PHE A 127 16.51 8.31 5.06
N LEU A 128 16.24 8.87 3.87
CA LEU A 128 17.25 9.54 3.05
C LEU A 128 17.87 10.74 3.78
N ARG A 129 17.06 11.54 4.47
CA ARG A 129 17.51 12.71 5.23
C ARG A 129 18.39 12.32 6.42
N ILE A 130 18.10 11.20 7.08
CA ILE A 130 18.92 10.67 8.18
C ILE A 130 20.29 10.20 7.66
N GLU A 131 20.34 9.52 6.52
CA GLU A 131 21.61 9.09 5.91
C GLU A 131 22.49 10.27 5.50
N GLU A 132 21.88 11.32 4.98
CA GLU A 132 22.61 12.52 4.55
C GLU A 132 23.22 13.27 5.75
N LYS A 133 22.44 13.49 6.81
CA LYS A 133 22.95 14.03 8.08
C LYS A 133 24.09 13.18 8.67
N ARG A 134 24.05 11.86 8.50
CA ARG A 134 25.13 10.95 8.95
C ARG A 134 26.39 11.10 8.09
N ARG A 135 26.27 11.32 6.78
CA ARG A 135 27.40 11.59 5.89
C ARG A 135 28.06 12.93 6.18
N GLU A 136 27.29 13.99 6.37
CA GLU A 136 27.81 15.32 6.72
C GLU A 136 28.62 15.29 8.02
N ARG A 137 28.09 14.63 9.07
CA ARG A 137 28.81 14.45 10.35
C ARG A 137 30.11 13.66 10.23
N LYS A 138 30.25 12.79 9.22
CA LYS A 138 31.47 12.03 8.95
C LYS A 138 32.51 12.84 8.16
N MET A 139 32.08 13.82 7.37
CA MET A 139 32.99 14.70 6.63
C MET A 139 33.51 15.87 7.48
N GLN A 140 32.80 16.22 8.56
CA GLN A 140 33.22 17.25 9.53
C GLN A 140 34.13 16.73 10.66
N LYS A 141 34.38 15.41 10.72
CA LYS A 141 35.35 14.78 11.62
C LYS A 141 36.58 14.35 10.84
#